data_AF-A0A707Z8V3-F1
#
_entry.id   AF-A0A707Z8V3-F1
#
_cell.length_a   1.000
_cell.length_b   1.000
_cell.length_c   1.000
_cell.angle_alpha   90.00
_cell.angle_beta   90.00
_cell.angle_gamma   90.00
#
_symmetry.space_group_name_H-M   'P 1'
#
loop_
_entity.id
_entity.type
_entity.pdbx_description
1 polymer ?
#
loop_
_entity_poly.entity_id
_entity_poly.type
_entity_poly.pdbx_seq_one_letter_code
_entity_poly.pdbx_strand_id
1 'polypeptide(L)'
;ADDNALVQDWAEMLESIGGAAFGNPPYSRSQYHEKQAITGMTHIMDHTMEMREKGGRYVFLVKAATSETWWPEDADHIMFIRGRIGFDLPVWFVPADDKQKTTGAFFAGAIAIFDKSWRGERFSYISRTELEEKGKAFMSLVEFAAGKVQPPATTAPEQEEPIIAPAVLPYVDSRIWPLEVGLVFNQVEGADSLDASQQNKLKANINQLWLERMPTSEIITTAGGLVSSMRREVA
;
A
#
# COMPACT_ATOMS: atom_id res chain seq x y z
N ALA A 1 22.47 -21.96 -11.76
CA ALA A 1 21.74 -22.41 -10.55
C ALA A 1 21.64 -21.28 -9.53
N ASP A 2 22.64 -20.39 -9.45
CA ASP A 2 22.73 -19.29 -8.47
C ASP A 2 21.56 -18.29 -8.49
N ASP A 3 20.92 -18.10 -9.65
CA ASP A 3 19.76 -17.21 -9.81
C ASP A 3 18.40 -17.91 -9.63
N ASN A 4 18.39 -19.12 -9.04
CA ASN A 4 17.14 -19.78 -8.73
C ASN A 4 16.52 -19.16 -7.48
N ALA A 5 15.38 -18.49 -7.64
CA ALA A 5 14.66 -17.90 -6.51
C ALA A 5 14.35 -18.91 -5.40
N LEU A 6 14.04 -20.18 -5.72
CA LEU A 6 13.66 -21.20 -4.74
C LEU A 6 14.83 -21.73 -3.87
N VAL A 7 16.06 -21.22 -4.05
CA VAL A 7 17.17 -21.52 -3.12
C VAL A 7 17.64 -20.30 -2.36
N GLN A 8 17.05 -19.12 -2.61
CA GLN A 8 17.44 -17.88 -1.97
C GLN A 8 16.64 -17.66 -0.68
N ASP A 9 17.28 -17.02 0.30
CA ASP A 9 16.61 -16.58 1.51
C ASP A 9 15.85 -15.27 1.24
N TRP A 10 14.57 -15.40 0.91
CA TRP A 10 13.73 -14.24 0.65
C TRP A 10 13.51 -13.42 1.91
N ALA A 11 13.50 -14.05 3.08
CA ALA A 11 13.23 -13.37 4.35
C ALA A 11 14.39 -12.44 4.71
N GLU A 12 15.63 -12.92 4.57
CA GLU A 12 16.85 -12.11 4.76
C GLU A 12 16.84 -10.87 3.85
N MET A 13 16.51 -11.06 2.56
CA MET A 13 16.42 -9.93 1.63
C MET A 13 15.35 -8.93 2.06
N LEU A 14 14.16 -9.40 2.45
CA LEU A 14 13.08 -8.53 2.93
C LEU A 14 13.43 -7.77 4.20
N GLU A 15 14.14 -8.41 5.13
CA GLU A 15 14.65 -7.79 6.34
C GLU A 15 15.61 -6.65 6.01
N SER A 16 16.55 -6.87 5.08
CA SER A 16 17.54 -5.87 4.67
C SER A 16 16.94 -4.59 4.09
N ILE A 17 15.76 -4.69 3.47
CA ILE A 17 15.05 -3.55 2.86
C ILE A 17 13.86 -3.06 3.71
N GLY A 18 13.59 -3.70 4.86
CA GLY A 18 12.44 -3.39 5.73
C GLY A 18 11.07 -3.60 5.06
N GLY A 19 10.99 -4.48 4.07
CA GLY A 19 9.89 -4.55 3.12
C GLY A 19 8.94 -5.73 3.28
N ALA A 20 8.13 -5.93 2.25
CA ALA A 20 7.32 -7.11 1.99
C ALA A 20 7.39 -7.42 0.48
N ALA A 21 7.17 -8.66 0.08
CA ALA A 21 7.22 -9.07 -1.31
C ALA A 21 5.82 -9.31 -1.89
N PHE A 22 5.69 -9.02 -3.18
CA PHE A 22 4.53 -9.38 -3.99
C PHE A 22 4.92 -10.40 -5.06
N GLY A 23 4.06 -11.39 -5.29
CA GLY A 23 4.25 -12.40 -6.34
C GLY A 23 2.99 -12.72 -7.13
N ASN A 24 3.15 -12.94 -8.44
CA ASN A 24 2.15 -13.55 -9.31
C ASN A 24 2.81 -14.77 -9.98
N PRO A 25 2.81 -15.93 -9.31
CA PRO A 25 3.64 -17.06 -9.69
C PRO A 25 3.08 -17.74 -10.95
N PRO A 26 3.95 -18.33 -11.78
CA PRO A 26 3.51 -19.06 -12.96
C PRO A 26 2.79 -20.36 -12.55
N TYR A 27 1.64 -20.64 -13.16
CA TYR A 27 0.95 -21.94 -13.06
C TYR A 27 1.59 -22.98 -14.00
N SER A 28 2.92 -23.07 -13.94
CA SER A 28 3.71 -24.02 -14.72
C SER A 28 3.71 -25.39 -14.05
N ARG A 29 3.97 -26.42 -14.87
CA ARG A 29 4.37 -27.72 -14.34
C ARG A 29 5.73 -27.57 -13.64
N SER A 30 5.94 -28.32 -12.56
CA SER A 30 7.23 -28.32 -11.88
C SER A 30 8.35 -28.70 -12.84
N GLN A 31 9.44 -27.94 -12.79
CA GLN A 31 10.67 -28.20 -13.53
C GLN A 31 11.84 -28.21 -12.55
N TYR A 32 12.89 -28.93 -12.94
CA TYR A 32 14.04 -29.15 -12.10
C TYR A 32 15.33 -28.89 -12.87
N HIS A 33 16.33 -28.36 -12.18
CA HIS A 33 17.71 -28.28 -12.65
C HIS A 33 18.59 -28.96 -11.61
N GLU A 34 19.34 -29.98 -12.01
CA GLU A 34 20.20 -30.76 -11.10
C GLU A 34 19.48 -31.26 -9.83
N LYS A 35 18.21 -31.66 -9.99
CA LYS A 35 17.27 -32.09 -8.93
C LYS A 35 16.71 -30.98 -8.04
N GLN A 36 17.18 -29.74 -8.17
CA GLN A 36 16.59 -28.58 -7.51
C GLN A 36 15.35 -28.10 -8.29
N ALA A 37 14.24 -27.90 -7.60
CA ALA A 37 13.06 -27.30 -8.21
C ALA A 37 13.35 -25.83 -8.60
N ILE A 38 12.96 -25.45 -9.82
CA ILE A 38 13.07 -24.06 -10.32
C ILE A 38 11.71 -23.39 -10.51
N THR A 39 10.63 -24.17 -10.56
CA THR A 39 9.27 -23.68 -10.74
C THR A 39 8.26 -24.73 -10.29
N GLY A 40 6.98 -24.37 -10.28
CA GLY A 40 5.87 -25.21 -9.83
C GLY A 40 5.24 -24.66 -8.55
N MET A 41 3.92 -24.51 -8.57
CA MET A 41 3.18 -23.84 -7.49
C MET A 41 3.39 -24.45 -6.11
N THR A 42 3.47 -25.78 -6.00
CA THR A 42 3.73 -26.46 -4.72
C THR A 42 5.05 -25.99 -4.12
N HIS A 43 6.15 -26.07 -4.89
CA HIS A 43 7.48 -25.65 -4.45
C HIS A 43 7.54 -24.16 -4.09
N ILE A 44 6.82 -23.32 -4.83
CA ILE A 44 6.74 -21.87 -4.55
C ILE A 44 6.01 -21.62 -3.22
N MET A 45 4.89 -22.31 -2.97
CA MET A 45 4.10 -22.13 -1.74
C MET A 45 4.82 -22.72 -0.52
N ASP A 46 5.47 -23.88 -0.68
CA ASP A 46 6.27 -24.49 0.38
C ASP A 46 7.43 -23.57 0.78
N HIS A 47 8.19 -23.07 -0.20
CA HIS A 47 9.27 -22.10 0.06
C HIS A 47 8.75 -20.80 0.68
N THR A 48 7.58 -20.31 0.22
CA THR A 48 6.92 -19.15 0.83
C THR A 48 6.65 -19.38 2.31
N MET A 49 6.13 -20.54 2.69
CA MET A 49 5.85 -20.89 4.08
C MET A 49 7.14 -20.94 4.91
N GLU A 50 8.20 -21.54 4.39
CA GLU A 50 9.51 -21.56 5.06
C GLU A 50 10.06 -20.15 5.29
N MET A 51 10.00 -19.28 4.27
CA MET A 51 10.49 -17.90 4.39
C MET A 51 9.59 -17.06 5.30
N ARG A 52 8.29 -17.33 5.33
CA ARG A 52 7.34 -16.73 6.28
C ARG A 52 7.69 -17.11 7.73
N GLU A 53 8.08 -18.35 7.98
CA GLU A 53 8.51 -18.77 9.32
C GLU A 53 9.75 -18.01 9.81
N LYS A 54 10.62 -17.59 8.89
CA LYS A 54 11.78 -16.72 9.14
C LYS A 54 11.42 -15.24 9.33
N GLY A 55 10.14 -14.86 9.25
CA GLY A 55 9.66 -13.48 9.42
C GLY A 55 9.40 -12.74 8.11
N GLY A 56 9.57 -13.39 6.96
CA GLY A 56 9.21 -12.83 5.67
C GLY A 56 7.71 -12.55 5.55
N ARG A 57 7.36 -11.50 4.80
CA ARG A 57 5.97 -11.08 4.55
C ARG A 57 5.69 -11.07 3.05
N TYR A 58 4.68 -11.81 2.63
CA TYR A 58 4.38 -12.04 1.23
C TYR A 58 2.91 -11.85 0.90
N VAL A 59 2.65 -11.28 -0.27
CA VAL A 59 1.32 -11.17 -0.87
C VAL A 59 1.36 -11.82 -2.25
N PHE A 60 0.50 -12.80 -2.48
CA PHE A 60 0.41 -13.50 -3.75
C PHE A 60 -0.94 -13.29 -4.42
N LEU A 61 -0.94 -12.90 -5.70
CA LEU A 61 -2.13 -12.98 -6.54
C LEU A 61 -2.17 -14.38 -7.17
N VAL A 62 -3.11 -15.21 -6.73
CA VAL A 62 -3.25 -16.60 -7.17
C VAL A 62 -4.63 -16.90 -7.74
N LYS A 63 -4.73 -17.99 -8.50
CA LYS A 63 -6.01 -18.60 -8.85
C LYS A 63 -6.63 -19.17 -7.58
N ALA A 64 -7.91 -18.87 -7.34
CA ALA A 64 -8.72 -19.57 -6.35
C ALA A 64 -8.94 -21.02 -6.82
N ALA A 65 -8.14 -21.93 -6.27
CA ALA A 65 -8.04 -23.31 -6.75
C ALA A 65 -8.00 -24.31 -5.58
N THR A 66 -9.04 -24.32 -4.74
CA THR A 66 -9.13 -25.16 -3.53
C THR A 66 -9.06 -26.67 -3.79
N SER A 67 -9.13 -27.11 -5.05
CA SER A 67 -8.94 -28.51 -5.44
C SER A 67 -7.48 -28.87 -5.68
N GLU A 68 -6.59 -27.89 -5.75
CA GLU A 68 -5.18 -28.08 -6.06
C GLU A 68 -4.37 -28.28 -4.78
N THR A 69 -3.36 -29.14 -4.82
CA THR A 69 -2.52 -29.44 -3.65
C THR A 69 -1.62 -28.28 -3.23
N TRP A 70 -1.36 -27.33 -4.12
CA TRP A 70 -0.58 -26.12 -3.83
C TRP A 70 -1.44 -24.98 -3.26
N TRP A 71 -2.77 -25.16 -3.18
CA TRP A 71 -3.65 -24.13 -2.63
C TRP A 71 -3.21 -23.82 -1.19
N PRO A 72 -2.90 -22.55 -0.86
CA PRO A 72 -2.26 -22.22 0.40
C PRO A 72 -3.27 -22.11 1.55
N GLU A 73 -3.83 -23.25 1.98
CA GLU A 73 -4.79 -23.35 3.08
C GLU A 73 -4.26 -22.81 4.41
N ASP A 74 -2.93 -22.72 4.55
CA ASP A 74 -2.23 -22.24 5.76
C ASP A 74 -1.67 -20.81 5.63
N ALA A 75 -2.06 -20.05 4.59
CA ALA A 75 -1.79 -18.61 4.54
C ALA A 75 -2.29 -17.90 5.83
N ASP A 76 -1.94 -16.65 6.09
CA ASP A 76 -2.56 -15.91 7.21
C ASP A 76 -3.90 -15.32 6.83
N HIS A 77 -4.01 -14.88 5.57
CA HIS A 77 -5.25 -14.36 5.02
C HIS A 77 -5.47 -14.88 3.59
N ILE A 78 -6.71 -15.19 3.25
CA ILE A 78 -7.12 -15.41 1.86
C ILE A 78 -8.29 -14.47 1.55
N MET A 79 -8.06 -13.54 0.63
CA MET A 79 -9.08 -12.62 0.13
C MET A 79 -9.52 -13.02 -1.26
N PHE A 80 -10.76 -13.48 -1.41
CA PHE A 80 -11.31 -13.87 -2.70
C PHE A 80 -11.75 -12.65 -3.51
N ILE A 81 -11.43 -12.63 -4.79
CA ILE A 81 -11.79 -11.52 -5.68
C ILE A 81 -13.13 -11.82 -6.36
N ARG A 82 -14.12 -10.96 -6.13
CA ARG A 82 -15.40 -10.96 -6.85
C ARG A 82 -15.25 -10.24 -8.18
N GLY A 83 -15.24 -11.01 -9.26
CA GLY A 83 -15.05 -10.51 -10.62
C GLY A 83 -13.85 -11.18 -11.31
N ARG A 84 -13.81 -11.11 -12.65
CA ARG A 84 -12.70 -11.67 -13.44
C ARG A 84 -11.59 -10.65 -13.59
N ILE A 85 -10.38 -11.02 -13.19
CA ILE A 85 -9.18 -10.22 -13.43
C ILE A 85 -8.68 -10.50 -14.85
N GLY A 86 -8.59 -9.44 -15.66
CA GLY A 86 -7.87 -9.44 -16.92
C GLY A 86 -6.42 -9.02 -16.70
N PHE A 87 -5.55 -9.41 -17.62
CA PHE A 87 -4.18 -8.91 -17.67
C PHE A 87 -4.00 -8.15 -18.97
N ASP A 88 -3.30 -7.03 -18.89
CA ASP A 88 -2.87 -6.33 -20.10
C ASP A 88 -1.85 -7.17 -20.83
N LEU A 89 -1.99 -7.20 -22.15
CA LEU A 89 -1.00 -7.83 -23.00
C LEU A 89 0.27 -6.98 -23.01
N PRO A 90 1.46 -7.58 -22.84
CA PRO A 90 2.69 -6.83 -22.99
C PRO A 90 2.83 -6.33 -24.43
N VAL A 91 3.50 -5.19 -24.59
CA VAL A 91 3.63 -4.49 -25.90
C VAL A 91 4.27 -5.37 -26.99
N TRP A 92 5.09 -6.34 -26.59
CA TRP A 92 5.76 -7.28 -27.49
C TRP A 92 4.89 -8.50 -27.87
N PHE A 93 3.71 -8.69 -27.28
CA PHE A 93 2.81 -9.78 -27.64
C PHE A 93 2.09 -9.45 -28.95
N VAL A 94 2.45 -10.17 -30.01
CA VAL A 94 1.77 -10.11 -31.31
C VAL A 94 0.93 -11.39 -31.45
N PRO A 95 -0.42 -11.30 -31.42
CA PRO A 95 -1.27 -12.46 -31.61
C PRO A 95 -1.03 -13.07 -33.00
N ALA A 96 -0.91 -14.40 -33.10
CA ALA A 96 -0.80 -15.05 -34.41
C ALA A 96 -2.13 -15.03 -35.18
N ASP A 97 -3.27 -14.98 -34.47
CA ASP A 97 -4.60 -14.89 -35.04
C ASP A 97 -5.61 -14.24 -34.05
N ASP A 98 -6.84 -14.01 -34.52
CA ASP A 98 -7.92 -13.44 -33.71
C ASP A 98 -8.36 -14.32 -32.53
N LYS A 99 -8.04 -15.62 -32.54
CA LYS A 99 -8.33 -16.54 -31.42
C LYS A 99 -7.30 -16.42 -30.31
N GLN A 100 -6.12 -15.88 -30.61
CA GLN A 100 -5.06 -15.58 -29.64
C GLN A 100 -5.15 -14.18 -29.02
N LYS A 101 -6.15 -13.37 -29.39
CA LYS A 101 -6.48 -12.14 -28.65
C LYS A 101 -6.98 -12.54 -27.25
N THR A 102 -6.12 -12.40 -26.25
CA THR A 102 -6.42 -12.88 -24.89
C THR A 102 -7.65 -12.19 -24.31
N THR A 103 -8.58 -13.00 -23.81
CA THR A 103 -9.81 -12.56 -23.16
C THR A 103 -9.74 -12.84 -21.65
N GLY A 104 -8.77 -12.23 -20.98
CA GLY A 104 -8.61 -12.30 -19.53
C GLY A 104 -8.32 -13.70 -18.96
N ALA A 105 -8.09 -13.78 -17.65
CA ALA A 105 -8.00 -15.06 -16.96
C ALA A 105 -9.41 -15.62 -16.73
N PHE A 106 -9.72 -16.77 -17.32
CA PHE A 106 -11.02 -17.45 -17.15
C PHE A 106 -11.25 -18.08 -15.77
N PHE A 107 -10.32 -17.87 -14.83
CA PHE A 107 -10.37 -18.45 -13.49
C PHE A 107 -10.73 -17.41 -12.43
N ALA A 108 -11.15 -17.86 -11.25
CA ALA A 108 -11.40 -16.98 -10.12
C ALA A 108 -10.05 -16.63 -9.46
N GLY A 109 -9.87 -15.38 -9.03
CA GLY A 109 -8.65 -14.91 -8.37
C GLY A 109 -8.81 -14.84 -6.85
N ALA A 110 -7.70 -14.99 -6.15
CA ALA A 110 -7.58 -14.76 -4.72
C ALA A 110 -6.24 -14.09 -4.41
N ILE A 111 -6.21 -13.32 -3.34
CA ILE A 111 -4.99 -12.76 -2.76
C ILE A 111 -4.68 -13.57 -1.50
N ALA A 112 -3.52 -14.23 -1.49
CA ALA A 112 -3.01 -14.96 -0.34
C ALA A 112 -1.95 -14.13 0.38
N ILE A 113 -2.12 -13.89 1.68
CA ILE A 113 -1.18 -13.14 2.52
C ILE A 113 -0.49 -14.10 3.47
N PHE A 114 0.82 -14.01 3.54
CA PHE A 114 1.70 -14.75 4.44
C PHE A 114 2.43 -13.73 5.30
N ASP A 115 1.94 -13.49 6.50
CA ASP A 115 2.46 -12.55 7.48
C ASP A 115 2.04 -12.99 8.89
N LYS A 116 2.99 -13.47 9.70
CA LYS A 116 2.76 -13.91 11.09
C LYS A 116 2.21 -12.80 12.00
N SER A 117 2.34 -11.54 11.58
CA SER A 117 1.79 -10.39 12.29
C SER A 117 0.34 -10.07 11.91
N TRP A 118 -0.25 -10.77 10.94
CA TRP A 118 -1.65 -10.60 10.56
C TRP A 118 -2.58 -10.84 11.75
N ARG A 119 -3.52 -9.92 11.96
CA ARG A 119 -4.55 -9.99 13.03
C ARG A 119 -5.97 -9.86 12.51
N GLY A 120 -6.14 -9.74 11.18
CA GLY A 120 -7.45 -9.67 10.56
C GLY A 120 -8.14 -11.03 10.47
N GLU A 121 -9.27 -11.07 9.77
CA GLU A 121 -10.00 -12.31 9.51
C GLU A 121 -9.16 -13.30 8.70
N ARG A 122 -9.49 -14.59 8.78
CA ARG A 122 -8.81 -15.63 7.97
C ARG A 122 -9.20 -15.56 6.50
N PHE A 123 -10.47 -15.27 6.23
CA PHE A 123 -11.03 -15.21 4.88
C PHE A 123 -11.81 -13.91 4.70
N SER A 124 -11.68 -13.28 3.53
CA SER A 124 -12.49 -12.12 3.16
C SER A 124 -12.79 -12.11 1.66
N TYR A 125 -13.50 -11.07 1.22
CA TYR A 125 -13.79 -10.85 -0.18
C TYR A 125 -13.60 -9.38 -0.55
N ILE A 126 -13.09 -9.13 -1.76
CA ILE A 126 -13.03 -7.79 -2.36
C ILE A 126 -13.65 -7.83 -3.76
N SER A 127 -14.33 -6.77 -4.18
CA SER A 127 -14.76 -6.67 -5.58
C SER A 127 -13.58 -6.31 -6.49
N ARG A 128 -13.59 -6.75 -7.74
CA ARG A 128 -12.59 -6.33 -8.74
C ARG A 128 -12.51 -4.81 -8.82
N THR A 129 -13.67 -4.14 -8.89
CA THR A 129 -13.75 -2.68 -9.01
C THR A 129 -13.08 -1.99 -7.84
N GLU A 130 -13.40 -2.43 -6.61
CA GLU A 130 -12.78 -1.87 -5.41
C GLU A 130 -11.27 -2.14 -5.35
N LEU A 131 -10.83 -3.34 -5.76
CA LEU A 131 -9.41 -3.66 -5.85
C LEU A 131 -8.68 -2.75 -6.84
N GLU A 132 -9.27 -2.49 -8.01
CA GLU A 132 -8.73 -1.57 -9.01
C GLU A 132 -8.69 -0.12 -8.52
N GLU A 133 -9.72 0.33 -7.82
CA GLU A 133 -9.77 1.68 -7.22
C GLU A 133 -8.68 1.87 -6.16
N LYS A 134 -8.52 0.90 -5.25
CA LYS A 134 -7.43 0.92 -4.26
C LYS A 134 -6.06 0.94 -4.93
N GLY A 135 -5.87 0.12 -5.98
CA GLY A 135 -4.62 0.09 -6.75
C GLY A 135 -4.32 1.43 -7.43
N LYS A 136 -5.32 2.05 -8.08
CA LYS A 136 -5.17 3.37 -8.70
C LYS A 136 -4.80 4.44 -7.68
N ALA A 137 -5.50 4.48 -6.54
CA ALA A 137 -5.19 5.42 -5.47
C ALA A 137 -3.76 5.25 -4.94
N PHE A 138 -3.31 4.01 -4.74
CA PHE A 138 -1.93 3.72 -4.33
C PHE A 138 -0.91 4.18 -5.38
N MET A 139 -1.15 3.90 -6.66
CA MET A 139 -0.25 4.34 -7.74
C MET A 139 -0.18 5.87 -7.84
N SER A 140 -1.30 6.57 -7.67
CA SER A 140 -1.30 8.04 -7.61
C SER A 140 -0.45 8.57 -6.45
N LEU A 141 -0.48 7.92 -5.28
CA LEU A 141 0.37 8.27 -4.15
C LEU A 141 1.86 8.03 -4.46
N VAL A 142 2.19 6.92 -5.11
CA VAL A 142 3.55 6.61 -5.54
C VAL A 142 4.07 7.64 -6.55
N GLU A 143 3.26 8.02 -7.53
CA GLU A 143 3.62 9.04 -8.53
C GLU A 143 3.80 10.43 -7.91
N PHE A 144 2.96 10.78 -6.95
CA PHE A 144 3.10 12.00 -6.16
C PHE A 144 4.40 12.00 -5.36
N ALA A 145 4.68 10.93 -4.61
CA ALA A 145 5.92 10.77 -3.84
C ALA A 145 7.17 10.78 -4.73
N ALA A 146 7.08 10.25 -5.95
CA ALA A 146 8.15 10.28 -6.94
C ALA A 146 8.31 11.65 -7.65
N GLY A 147 7.51 12.66 -7.27
CA GLY A 147 7.56 14.01 -7.86
C GLY A 147 7.06 14.09 -9.30
N LYS A 148 6.35 13.06 -9.80
CA LYS A 148 5.82 13.01 -11.17
C LYS A 148 4.49 13.75 -11.32
N VAL A 149 3.79 14.00 -10.21
CA VAL A 149 2.57 14.80 -10.16
C VAL A 149 2.86 16.03 -9.30
N GLN A 150 3.18 17.14 -9.94
CA GLN A 150 3.08 18.44 -9.28
C GLN A 150 1.60 18.75 -9.10
N PRO A 151 1.14 19.18 -7.90
CA PRO A 151 -0.17 19.80 -7.80
C PRO A 151 -0.21 20.94 -8.82
N PRO A 152 -1.33 21.15 -9.53
CA PRO A 152 -1.45 22.29 -10.42
C PRO A 152 -1.06 23.52 -9.61
N ALA A 153 -0.07 24.27 -10.11
CA ALA A 153 0.27 25.56 -9.56
C ALA A 153 -1.06 26.30 -9.43
N THR A 154 -1.48 26.59 -8.20
CA THR A 154 -2.60 27.48 -7.97
C THR A 154 -2.23 28.75 -8.71
N THR A 155 -2.89 28.99 -9.85
CA THR A 155 -2.85 30.26 -10.53
C THR A 155 -3.46 31.25 -9.56
N ALA A 156 -2.60 31.88 -8.77
CA ALA A 156 -2.95 33.07 -8.04
C ALA A 156 -3.49 34.07 -9.07
N PRO A 157 -4.67 34.67 -8.86
CA PRO A 157 -5.19 35.65 -9.78
C PRO A 157 -4.19 36.80 -9.91
N GLU A 158 -3.84 37.13 -11.15
CA GLU A 158 -3.07 38.30 -11.52
C GLU A 158 -3.79 39.54 -10.98
N GLN A 159 -3.19 40.18 -9.97
CA GLN A 159 -3.47 41.58 -9.64
C GLN A 159 -2.14 42.33 -9.69
N GLU A 160 -1.94 43.03 -10.80
CA GLU A 160 -0.99 44.14 -10.91
C GLU A 160 -1.49 45.28 -10.03
N GLU A 161 -0.75 45.62 -8.96
CA GLU A 161 -0.57 47.01 -8.51
C GLU A 161 0.68 47.09 -7.60
N PRO A 162 1.55 48.12 -7.76
CA PRO A 162 2.84 48.17 -7.10
C PRO A 162 2.73 48.86 -5.74
N ILE A 163 2.96 48.15 -4.63
CA ILE A 163 2.94 48.77 -3.29
C ILE A 163 4.10 48.26 -2.43
N ILE A 164 5.14 49.10 -2.35
CA ILE A 164 5.93 49.50 -1.17
C ILE A 164 6.06 48.46 -0.04
N ALA A 165 7.29 47.99 0.20
CA ALA A 165 7.64 47.23 1.42
C ALA A 165 7.30 48.06 2.67
N PRO A 166 6.54 47.48 3.62
CA PRO A 166 7.22 46.99 4.81
C PRO A 166 6.56 45.76 5.47
N ALA A 167 7.28 45.26 6.47
CA ALA A 167 6.92 44.26 7.47
C ALA A 167 7.21 42.80 7.08
N VAL A 168 8.19 42.26 7.82
CA VAL A 168 8.53 40.84 7.95
C VAL A 168 7.25 40.01 8.00
N LEU A 169 6.99 39.23 6.94
CA LEU A 169 5.98 38.18 7.01
C LEU A 169 6.46 37.18 8.06
N PRO A 170 5.62 36.81 9.06
CA PRO A 170 5.98 35.70 9.93
C PRO A 170 6.20 34.49 9.04
N TYR A 171 7.35 33.83 9.23
CA TYR A 171 7.72 32.63 8.52
C TYR A 171 6.65 31.57 8.75
N VAL A 172 5.68 31.47 7.84
CA VAL A 172 4.70 30.38 7.86
C VAL A 172 5.44 29.19 7.30
N ASP A 173 5.94 28.37 8.21
CA ASP A 173 6.59 27.11 7.89
C ASP A 173 5.56 26.21 7.17
N SER A 174 5.59 26.25 5.83
CA SER A 174 4.79 25.44 4.93
C SER A 174 5.28 23.99 4.96
N ARG A 175 5.18 23.35 6.13
CA ARG A 175 5.43 21.92 6.30
C ARG A 175 4.33 21.13 5.59
N ILE A 176 4.75 20.33 4.62
CA ILE A 176 3.88 19.36 3.95
C ILE A 176 3.73 18.16 4.89
N TRP A 177 2.50 17.88 5.32
CA TRP A 177 2.18 16.76 6.20
C TRP A 177 1.77 15.52 5.37
N PRO A 178 2.11 14.29 5.82
CA PRO A 178 1.55 13.07 5.26
C PRO A 178 0.01 13.10 5.25
N LEU A 179 -0.60 12.42 4.27
CA LEU A 179 -2.07 12.42 4.10
C LEU A 179 -2.80 11.90 5.33
N GLU A 180 -2.22 10.91 6.01
CA GLU A 180 -2.73 10.28 7.22
C GLU A 180 -2.90 11.31 8.35
N VAL A 181 -1.95 12.23 8.49
CA VAL A 181 -2.02 13.33 9.46
C VAL A 181 -3.20 14.26 9.13
N GLY A 182 -3.41 14.55 7.85
CA GLY A 182 -4.56 15.35 7.39
C GLY A 182 -5.90 14.66 7.64
N LEU A 183 -6.00 13.36 7.37
CA LEU A 183 -7.22 12.57 7.60
C LEU A 183 -7.58 12.48 9.08
N VAL A 184 -6.60 12.34 9.96
CA VAL A 184 -6.82 12.32 11.42
C VAL A 184 -7.15 13.73 11.91
N PHE A 185 -6.45 14.76 11.44
CA PHE A 185 -6.73 16.15 11.78
C PHE A 185 -8.19 16.54 11.49
N ASN A 186 -8.72 16.16 10.33
CA ASN A 186 -10.11 16.43 9.93
C ASN A 186 -11.16 15.70 10.79
N GLN A 187 -10.76 14.67 11.56
CA GLN A 187 -11.64 13.95 12.49
C GLN A 187 -11.62 14.57 13.91
N VAL A 188 -10.69 15.49 14.19
CA VAL A 188 -10.60 16.14 15.49
C VAL A 188 -11.55 17.34 15.52
N GLU A 189 -12.60 17.24 16.32
CA GLU A 189 -13.62 18.27 16.42
C GLU A 189 -13.01 19.61 16.84
N GLY A 190 -13.21 20.63 16.00
CA GLY A 190 -12.75 21.98 16.28
C GLY A 190 -11.31 22.31 15.88
N ALA A 191 -10.61 21.39 15.21
CA ALA A 191 -9.27 21.62 14.68
C ALA A 191 -9.23 22.75 13.62
N ASP A 192 -10.28 22.88 12.81
CA ASP A 192 -10.39 23.90 11.75
C ASP A 192 -10.54 25.33 12.26
N SER A 193 -10.96 25.50 13.52
CA SER A 193 -11.14 26.83 14.11
C SER A 193 -9.84 27.40 14.71
N LEU A 194 -8.74 26.63 14.69
CA LEU A 194 -7.44 27.05 15.21
C LEU A 194 -6.72 27.92 14.19
N ASP A 195 -5.82 28.80 14.66
CA ASP A 195 -4.95 29.55 13.75
C ASP A 195 -3.92 28.63 13.07
N ALA A 196 -3.33 29.08 11.95
CA ALA A 196 -2.42 28.25 11.15
C ALA A 196 -1.21 27.70 11.93
N SER A 197 -0.71 28.44 12.93
CA SER A 197 0.40 28.00 13.79
C SER A 197 -0.04 26.88 14.73
N GLN A 198 -1.22 27.03 15.34
CA GLN A 198 -1.84 26.01 16.18
C GLN A 198 -2.21 24.75 15.39
N GLN A 199 -2.76 24.89 14.17
CA GLN A 199 -3.04 23.76 13.30
C GLN A 199 -1.77 22.99 12.95
N ASN A 200 -0.66 23.69 12.65
CA ASN A 200 0.62 23.04 12.38
C ASN A 200 1.18 22.33 13.61
N LYS A 201 1.03 22.89 14.81
CA LYS A 201 1.40 22.21 16.06
C LYS A 201 0.56 20.96 16.30
N LEU A 202 -0.75 21.03 16.02
CA LEU A 202 -1.65 19.88 16.14
C LEU A 202 -1.26 18.77 15.16
N LYS A 203 -1.01 19.11 13.89
CA LYS A 203 -0.55 18.17 12.87
C LYS A 203 0.81 17.54 13.25
N ALA A 204 1.73 18.32 13.81
CA ALA A 204 2.99 17.79 14.34
C ALA A 204 2.79 16.79 15.47
N ASN A 205 1.88 17.08 16.41
CA ASN A 205 1.56 16.18 17.51
C ASN A 205 0.91 14.88 17.01
N ILE A 206 -0.06 14.98 16.09
CA ILE A 206 -0.68 13.82 15.45
C ILE A 206 0.38 12.94 14.77
N ASN A 207 1.29 13.54 14.00
CA ASN A 207 2.37 12.82 13.34
C ASN A 207 3.29 12.10 14.34
N GLN A 208 3.62 12.75 15.46
CA GLN A 208 4.45 12.17 16.51
C GLN A 208 3.78 10.93 17.15
N LEU A 209 2.50 11.03 17.53
CA LEU A 209 1.76 9.91 18.13
C LEU A 209 1.61 8.74 17.13
N TRP A 210 1.54 9.06 15.85
CA TRP A 210 1.50 8.08 14.78
C TRP A 210 2.84 7.34 14.61
N LEU A 211 3.96 8.06 14.69
CA LEU A 211 5.32 7.46 14.70
C LEU A 211 5.55 6.58 15.93
N GLU A 212 4.92 6.92 17.06
CA GLU A 212 4.91 6.12 18.29
C GLU A 212 3.96 4.90 18.22
N ARG A 213 3.32 4.68 17.06
CA ARG A 213 2.42 3.55 16.75
C ARG A 213 1.17 3.48 17.65
N MET A 214 0.67 4.62 18.10
CA MET A 214 -0.58 4.66 18.85
C MET A 214 -1.80 4.34 17.95
N PRO A 215 -2.85 3.70 18.49
CA PRO A 215 -4.11 3.50 17.77
C PRO A 215 -4.77 4.84 17.39
N THR A 216 -5.34 4.92 16.19
CA THR A 216 -5.96 6.16 15.67
C THR A 216 -7.03 6.75 16.61
N SER A 217 -7.81 5.92 17.28
CA SER A 217 -8.82 6.37 18.26
C SER A 217 -8.21 7.09 19.46
N GLU A 218 -7.05 6.63 19.93
CA GLU A 218 -6.32 7.27 21.04
C GLU A 218 -5.64 8.56 20.58
N ILE A 219 -5.15 8.60 19.34
CA ILE A 219 -4.60 9.81 18.72
C ILE A 219 -5.68 10.89 18.62
N ILE A 220 -6.88 10.57 18.13
CA ILE A 220 -8.00 11.51 18.05
C ILE A 220 -8.37 12.04 19.43
N THR A 221 -8.45 11.16 20.43
CA THR A 221 -8.77 11.55 21.82
C THR A 221 -7.74 12.52 22.39
N THR A 222 -6.45 12.20 22.21
CA THR A 222 -5.32 13.02 22.70
C THR A 222 -5.27 14.37 21.97
N ALA A 223 -5.43 14.36 20.65
CA ALA A 223 -5.47 15.56 19.82
C ALA A 223 -6.67 16.46 20.17
N GLY A 224 -7.86 15.90 20.46
CA GLY A 224 -9.01 16.67 20.92
C GLY A 224 -8.79 17.34 22.28
N GLY A 225 -8.07 16.68 23.19
CA GLY A 225 -7.60 17.28 24.44
C GLY A 225 -6.67 18.47 24.19
N LEU A 226 -5.74 18.34 23.23
CA LEU A 226 -4.81 19.40 22.85
C LEU A 226 -5.52 20.61 22.23
N VAL A 227 -6.52 20.41 21.37
CA VAL A 227 -7.37 21.48 20.82
C VAL A 227 -8.07 22.25 21.93
N SER A 228 -8.60 21.55 22.93
CA SER A 228 -9.26 22.17 24.08
C SER A 228 -8.30 23.03 24.92
N SER A 229 -7.03 22.63 25.02
CA SER A 229 -5.97 23.41 25.68
C SER A 229 -5.59 24.64 24.86
N MET A 230 -5.36 24.48 23.55
CA MET A 230 -4.98 25.57 22.65
C MET A 230 -6.06 26.65 22.55
N ARG A 231 -7.33 26.27 22.56
CA ARG A 231 -8.46 27.23 22.59
C ARG A 231 -8.53 28.03 23.90
N ARG A 232 -8.08 27.44 25.01
CA ARG A 232 -8.10 28.08 26.33
C ARG A 232 -6.98 29.12 26.51
N GLU A 233 -5.90 29.01 25.74
CA GLU A 233 -4.80 30.00 25.74
C GLU A 233 -5.12 31.27 24.94
N VAL A 234 -6.21 31.28 24.15
CA VAL A 234 -6.62 32.41 23.29
C VAL A 234 -7.76 33.23 23.93
N ALA A 235 -8.32 32.79 25.05
CA ALA A 235 -9.37 33.49 25.83
C ALA A 235 -8.78 34.23 27.03
#